data_AF-K9XQC7-F1
#
_entry.id   AF-K9XQC7-F1
#
_cell.length_a   1.000
_cell.length_b   1.000
_cell.length_c   1.000
_cell.angle_alpha   90.00
_cell.angle_beta   90.00
_cell.angle_gamma   90.00
#
_symmetry.space_group_name_H-M   'P 1'
#
loop_
_entity.id
_entity.type
_entity.pdbx_description
1 polymer ?
#
loop_
_entity_poly.entity_id
_entity_poly.type
_entity_poly.pdbx_seq_one_letter_code
_entity_poly.pdbx_strand_id
1 'polypeptide(L)'
;MGKQMKYFKTVASNSVAWWANLFAIAGFLSVIIPTLFPYDFFFQEVAQQLSFDYLRSRMTRPDDFNDLIANIFLFIPFGFGITCLTKKFKLKVLTAFSVVLISSFTLSVLVEICQIFLPNRNPTYVDILMNSLGGLVGFFVFKFLGILIINFLTYIFIKLKTWKLIPSLIIIIFLIYFYLACLLSYHWQGMVKLWDLSNWNSNYPLALGNEITGKRPWNGQIFEFCVSDQSLDKQEIAEILQQPTFCNSKIDSLIASYILTSQSNYQNLKENTSDLVWQEKVVNQNPERWLQTKTNAAFINEKLRNSSQFIIMTTLASSDRDQTGPARIISLSQDSFNRNLTIGQWHNHLSLRLRTPLTKKNGTRPELIIPNVFKDTQTHRLIIDYNQQALSVYIDDLFHKYTFKFSPEATLFWYLSPSFSSLIHLTITNSRFYQLLYYGLIFIPLGILARYICFSYQQKWFFLIVMIGGLNIIPAFLFEAMMAIANEGNFNNGNLVLGSLLSLACQKVKR
;
A
#
# COMPACT_ATOMS: atom_id res chain seq x y z
N MET A 1 -18.91 -43.16 -34.20
CA MET A 1 -17.90 -42.15 -33.81
C MET A 1 -18.18 -40.72 -34.32
N GLY A 2 -18.56 -40.48 -35.57
CA GLY A 2 -18.71 -39.11 -36.13
C GLY A 2 -19.76 -38.19 -35.49
N LYS A 3 -20.90 -38.71 -35.01
CA LYS A 3 -21.97 -37.91 -34.37
C LYS A 3 -21.63 -37.44 -32.95
N GLN A 4 -20.98 -38.27 -32.13
CA GLN A 4 -20.52 -37.89 -30.79
C GLN A 4 -19.39 -36.85 -30.85
N MET A 5 -18.43 -36.99 -31.77
CA MET A 5 -17.35 -36.00 -31.97
C MET A 5 -17.88 -34.62 -32.42
N LYS A 6 -18.94 -34.61 -33.25
CA LYS A 6 -19.62 -33.37 -33.65
C LYS A 6 -20.31 -32.71 -32.44
N TYR A 7 -21.01 -33.49 -31.61
CA TYR A 7 -21.68 -33.00 -30.40
C TYR A 7 -20.71 -32.38 -29.38
N PHE A 8 -19.56 -33.04 -29.12
CA PHE A 8 -18.52 -32.48 -28.25
C PHE A 8 -17.91 -31.18 -28.79
N LYS A 9 -17.72 -31.06 -30.12
CA LYS A 9 -17.25 -29.80 -30.74
C LYS A 9 -18.24 -28.65 -30.61
N THR A 10 -19.55 -28.89 -30.76
CA THR A 10 -20.57 -27.84 -30.62
C THR A 10 -20.71 -27.39 -29.16
N VAL A 11 -20.71 -28.32 -28.22
CA VAL A 11 -20.76 -28.02 -26.77
C VAL A 11 -19.53 -27.25 -26.33
N ALA A 12 -18.34 -27.64 -26.80
CA ALA A 12 -17.09 -26.93 -26.53
C ALA A 12 -17.08 -25.49 -27.10
N SER A 13 -17.69 -25.25 -28.26
CA SER A 13 -17.75 -23.89 -28.83
C SER A 13 -18.69 -22.96 -28.04
N ASN A 14 -19.80 -23.51 -27.53
CA ASN A 14 -20.76 -22.75 -26.73
C ASN A 14 -20.24 -22.50 -25.30
N SER A 15 -19.48 -23.42 -24.73
CA SER A 15 -18.86 -23.25 -23.41
C SER A 15 -17.76 -22.19 -23.41
N VAL A 16 -16.96 -22.11 -24.48
CA VAL A 16 -15.95 -21.04 -24.64
C VAL A 16 -16.60 -19.66 -24.58
N ALA A 17 -17.75 -19.48 -25.23
CA ALA A 17 -18.46 -18.19 -25.23
C ALA A 17 -18.96 -17.75 -23.83
N TRP A 18 -19.29 -18.71 -22.96
CA TRP A 18 -19.71 -18.44 -21.58
C TRP A 18 -18.54 -17.94 -20.72
N TRP A 19 -17.39 -18.59 -20.83
CA TRP A 19 -16.22 -18.27 -20.01
C TRP A 19 -15.38 -17.11 -20.55
N ALA A 20 -15.50 -16.78 -21.83
CA ALA A 20 -14.63 -15.80 -22.49
C ALA A 20 -14.59 -14.43 -21.79
N ASN A 21 -15.76 -13.89 -21.40
CA ASN A 21 -15.81 -12.61 -20.70
C ASN A 21 -15.13 -12.69 -19.33
N LEU A 22 -15.33 -13.79 -18.59
CA LEU A 22 -14.74 -13.97 -17.26
C LEU A 22 -13.22 -14.03 -17.35
N PHE A 23 -12.67 -14.85 -18.25
CA PHE A 23 -11.22 -14.96 -18.43
C PHE A 23 -10.59 -13.65 -18.90
N ALA A 24 -11.28 -12.91 -19.78
CA ALA A 24 -10.78 -11.61 -20.22
C ALA A 24 -10.74 -10.59 -19.07
N ILE A 25 -11.81 -10.50 -18.27
CA ILE A 25 -11.85 -9.61 -17.09
C ILE A 25 -10.82 -10.04 -16.05
N ALA A 26 -10.77 -11.33 -15.71
CA ALA A 26 -9.82 -11.86 -14.73
C ALA A 26 -8.37 -11.65 -15.19
N GLY A 27 -8.07 -11.88 -16.46
CA GLY A 27 -6.75 -11.65 -17.04
C GLY A 27 -6.38 -10.16 -17.09
N PHE A 28 -7.33 -9.27 -17.34
CA PHE A 28 -7.10 -7.82 -17.25
C PHE A 28 -6.79 -7.40 -15.82
N LEU A 29 -7.59 -7.86 -14.85
CA LEU A 29 -7.38 -7.55 -13.42
C LEU A 29 -6.07 -8.13 -12.89
N SER A 30 -5.65 -9.33 -13.35
CA SER A 30 -4.38 -9.92 -12.93
C SER A 30 -3.17 -9.11 -13.39
N VAL A 31 -3.30 -8.31 -14.45
CA VAL A 31 -2.26 -7.37 -14.88
C VAL A 31 -2.35 -6.07 -14.08
N ILE A 32 -3.52 -5.42 -14.06
CA ILE A 32 -3.69 -4.08 -13.46
C ILE A 32 -3.38 -4.07 -11.97
N ILE A 33 -3.83 -5.08 -11.23
CA ILE A 33 -3.74 -5.09 -9.77
C ILE A 33 -2.28 -5.04 -9.27
N PRO A 34 -1.40 -5.98 -9.67
CA PRO A 34 -0.02 -5.98 -9.18
C PRO A 34 0.85 -4.90 -9.82
N THR A 35 0.58 -4.49 -11.06
CA THR A 35 1.44 -3.54 -11.79
C THR A 35 1.27 -2.10 -11.31
N LEU A 36 0.07 -1.74 -10.88
CA LEU A 36 -0.25 -0.38 -10.43
C LEU A 36 -0.23 -0.22 -8.91
N PHE A 37 -0.08 -1.31 -8.15
CA PHE A 37 0.11 -1.24 -6.70
C PHE A 37 1.35 -0.37 -6.35
N PRO A 38 1.27 0.57 -5.38
CA PRO A 38 0.22 0.76 -4.36
C PRO A 38 -0.96 1.69 -4.75
N TYR A 39 -1.12 2.02 -6.03
CA TYR A 39 -2.17 2.92 -6.58
C TYR A 39 -2.08 4.37 -6.11
N ASP A 40 -0.88 4.79 -5.72
CA ASP A 40 -0.62 6.12 -5.19
C ASP A 40 0.16 6.93 -6.23
N PHE A 41 -0.60 7.68 -7.04
CA PHE A 41 -0.11 8.35 -8.24
C PHE A 41 0.21 9.83 -7.98
N PHE A 42 1.42 10.24 -8.38
CA PHE A 42 1.97 11.59 -8.23
C PHE A 42 1.64 12.43 -9.48
N PHE A 43 0.36 12.64 -9.75
CA PHE A 43 -0.10 13.27 -11.00
C PHE A 43 0.38 14.71 -11.15
N GLN A 44 0.25 15.51 -10.10
CA GLN A 44 0.53 16.95 -10.17
C GLN A 44 2.02 17.22 -10.32
N GLU A 45 2.82 16.48 -9.57
CA GLU A 45 4.27 16.54 -9.53
C GLU A 45 4.87 16.16 -10.87
N VAL A 46 4.44 15.01 -11.41
CA VAL A 46 4.91 14.51 -12.70
C VAL A 46 4.46 15.42 -13.84
N ALA A 47 3.24 15.96 -13.80
CA ALA A 47 2.74 16.88 -14.83
C ALA A 47 3.59 18.17 -14.91
N GLN A 48 4.09 18.67 -13.78
CA GLN A 48 4.94 19.86 -13.74
C GLN A 48 6.36 19.60 -14.27
N GLN A 49 6.87 18.37 -14.12
CA GLN A 49 8.19 17.95 -14.58
C GLN A 49 8.19 17.34 -15.99
N LEU A 50 7.02 17.25 -16.62
CA LEU A 50 6.83 16.49 -17.86
C LEU A 50 7.58 17.16 -19.02
N SER A 51 8.73 16.58 -19.36
CA SER A 51 9.56 16.98 -20.48
C SER A 51 10.01 15.74 -21.25
N PHE A 52 10.44 15.92 -22.50
CA PHE A 52 10.97 14.81 -23.29
C PHE A 52 12.17 14.15 -22.60
N ASP A 53 13.05 14.95 -21.99
CA ASP A 53 14.22 14.46 -21.27
C ASP A 53 13.85 13.71 -19.99
N TYR A 54 12.81 14.16 -19.26
CA TYR A 54 12.27 13.44 -18.09
C TYR A 54 11.67 12.09 -18.49
N LEU A 55 10.89 12.02 -19.57
CA LEU A 55 10.33 10.77 -20.06
C LEU A 55 11.44 9.81 -20.53
N ARG A 56 12.47 10.33 -21.19
CA ARG A 56 13.63 9.56 -21.63
C ARG A 56 14.45 9.03 -20.45
N SER A 57 14.64 9.82 -19.39
CA SER A 57 15.41 9.40 -18.21
C SER A 57 14.69 8.36 -17.36
N ARG A 58 13.35 8.39 -17.35
CA ARG A 58 12.50 7.36 -16.72
C ARG A 58 12.48 6.04 -17.46
N MET A 59 12.72 6.04 -18.78
CA MET A 59 12.83 4.81 -19.58
C MET A 59 14.19 4.15 -19.41
N THR A 60 14.33 3.31 -18.37
CA THR A 60 15.57 2.61 -18.06
C THR A 60 15.60 1.19 -18.64
N ARG A 61 16.79 0.57 -18.63
CA ARG A 61 16.94 -0.86 -18.96
C ARG A 61 16.49 -1.73 -17.78
N PRO A 62 16.08 -2.99 -18.01
CA PRO A 62 15.72 -3.93 -16.95
C PRO A 62 16.91 -4.18 -16.02
N ASP A 63 16.62 -4.29 -14.73
CA ASP A 63 17.64 -4.50 -13.70
C ASP A 63 17.96 -6.00 -13.49
N ASP A 64 17.06 -6.93 -13.84
CA ASP A 64 17.26 -8.38 -13.63
C ASP A 64 16.50 -9.26 -14.65
N PHE A 65 17.02 -10.47 -14.93
CA PHE A 65 16.39 -11.49 -15.77
C PHE A 65 15.08 -12.05 -15.17
N ASN A 66 14.99 -12.07 -13.83
CA ASN A 66 13.78 -12.50 -13.13
C ASN A 66 12.57 -11.60 -13.45
N ASP A 67 12.79 -10.30 -13.60
CA ASP A 67 11.73 -9.34 -13.92
C ASP A 67 11.17 -9.58 -15.33
N LEU A 68 12.03 -9.93 -16.29
CA LEU A 68 11.62 -10.29 -17.65
C LEU A 68 10.67 -11.48 -17.66
N ILE A 69 11.01 -12.53 -16.90
CA ILE A 69 10.21 -13.74 -16.78
C ILE A 69 8.87 -13.44 -16.08
N ALA A 70 8.91 -12.64 -15.01
CA ALA A 70 7.71 -12.25 -14.27
C ALA A 70 6.71 -11.51 -15.17
N ASN A 71 7.19 -10.61 -16.02
CA ASN A 71 6.37 -9.85 -16.98
C ASN A 71 5.72 -10.74 -18.05
N ILE A 72 6.43 -11.77 -18.53
CA ILE A 72 5.83 -12.80 -19.40
C ILE A 72 4.69 -13.51 -18.66
N PHE A 73 4.95 -14.06 -17.46
CA PHE A 73 3.94 -14.81 -16.70
C PHE A 73 2.71 -13.97 -16.35
N LEU A 74 2.92 -12.69 -16.03
CA LEU A 74 1.88 -11.75 -15.69
C LEU A 74 0.83 -11.57 -16.79
N PHE A 75 1.25 -11.57 -18.07
CA PHE A 75 0.37 -11.34 -19.22
C PHE A 75 -0.24 -12.61 -19.83
N ILE A 76 0.21 -13.82 -19.42
CA ILE A 76 -0.37 -15.10 -19.88
C ILE A 76 -1.89 -15.17 -19.65
N PRO A 77 -2.43 -14.88 -18.46
CA PRO A 77 -3.88 -14.93 -18.22
C PRO A 77 -4.67 -13.97 -19.11
N PHE A 78 -4.12 -12.78 -19.36
CA PHE A 78 -4.73 -11.79 -20.25
C PHE A 78 -4.77 -12.30 -21.71
N GLY A 79 -3.64 -12.78 -22.24
CA GLY A 79 -3.56 -13.35 -23.59
C GLY A 79 -4.49 -14.55 -23.78
N PHE A 80 -4.59 -15.42 -22.77
CA PHE A 80 -5.53 -16.54 -22.75
C PHE A 80 -6.99 -16.04 -22.83
N GLY A 81 -7.36 -15.05 -22.00
CA GLY A 81 -8.71 -14.49 -21.96
C GLY A 81 -9.13 -13.77 -23.25
N ILE A 82 -8.24 -12.98 -23.86
CA ILE A 82 -8.50 -12.37 -25.17
C ILE A 82 -8.65 -13.46 -26.23
N THR A 83 -7.84 -14.51 -26.19
CA THR A 83 -7.99 -15.64 -27.13
C THR A 83 -9.35 -16.31 -27.00
N CYS A 84 -9.88 -16.49 -25.77
CA CYS A 84 -11.26 -16.95 -25.56
C CYS A 84 -12.29 -16.04 -26.25
N LEU A 85 -12.14 -14.72 -26.15
CA LEU A 85 -13.02 -13.75 -26.81
C LEU A 85 -12.94 -13.86 -28.34
N THR A 86 -11.74 -13.98 -28.92
CA THR A 86 -11.60 -14.15 -30.37
C THR A 86 -12.30 -15.40 -30.88
N LYS A 87 -12.31 -16.49 -30.09
CA LYS A 87 -13.07 -17.71 -30.40
C LYS A 87 -14.57 -17.51 -30.28
N LYS A 88 -15.05 -16.79 -29.27
CA LYS A 88 -16.47 -16.40 -29.14
C LYS A 88 -16.96 -15.64 -30.38
N PHE A 89 -16.14 -14.73 -30.92
CA PHE A 89 -16.42 -13.99 -32.15
C PHE A 89 -16.02 -14.73 -33.44
N LYS A 90 -15.60 -15.99 -33.37
CA LYS A 90 -15.24 -16.85 -34.51
C LYS A 90 -14.18 -16.25 -35.45
N LEU A 91 -13.22 -15.50 -34.90
CA LEU A 91 -12.13 -14.93 -35.68
C LEU A 91 -11.19 -16.02 -36.23
N LYS A 92 -10.59 -15.77 -37.41
CA LYS A 92 -9.56 -16.62 -38.00
C LYS A 92 -8.31 -16.63 -37.12
N VAL A 93 -7.49 -17.67 -37.20
CA VAL A 93 -6.30 -17.83 -36.33
C VAL A 93 -5.33 -16.65 -36.47
N LEU A 94 -5.09 -16.19 -37.71
CA LEU A 94 -4.18 -15.08 -37.95
C LEU A 94 -4.73 -13.76 -37.38
N THR A 95 -6.03 -13.49 -37.56
CA THR A 95 -6.64 -12.28 -37.00
C THR A 95 -6.73 -12.36 -35.47
N ALA A 96 -6.98 -13.52 -34.90
CA ALA A 96 -6.94 -13.74 -33.45
C ALA A 96 -5.53 -13.50 -32.87
N PHE A 97 -4.49 -13.98 -33.55
CA PHE A 97 -3.10 -13.73 -33.17
C PHE A 97 -2.80 -12.22 -33.17
N SER A 98 -3.16 -11.50 -34.24
CA SER A 98 -2.99 -10.05 -34.31
C SER A 98 -3.77 -9.32 -33.22
N VAL A 99 -5.02 -9.71 -32.95
CA VAL A 99 -5.83 -9.10 -31.87
C VAL A 99 -5.18 -9.29 -30.51
N VAL A 100 -4.68 -10.48 -30.18
CA VAL A 100 -4.00 -10.73 -28.91
C VAL A 100 -2.72 -9.89 -28.82
N LEU A 101 -1.89 -9.90 -29.86
CA LEU A 101 -0.66 -9.11 -29.89
C LEU A 101 -0.94 -7.62 -29.68
N ILE A 102 -1.88 -7.05 -30.44
CA ILE A 102 -2.24 -5.63 -30.34
C ILE A 102 -2.86 -5.31 -28.98
N SER A 103 -3.72 -6.17 -28.44
CA SER A 103 -4.36 -5.95 -27.14
C SER A 103 -3.33 -6.00 -26.01
N SER A 104 -2.40 -6.97 -26.03
CA SER A 104 -1.34 -7.11 -25.03
C SER A 104 -0.35 -5.95 -25.11
N PHE A 105 0.06 -5.55 -26.31
CA PHE A 105 0.90 -4.38 -26.52
C PHE A 105 0.23 -3.11 -26.02
N THR A 106 -1.04 -2.88 -26.39
CA THR A 106 -1.81 -1.69 -25.97
C THR A 106 -1.96 -1.64 -24.46
N LEU A 107 -2.36 -2.76 -23.83
CA LEU A 107 -2.50 -2.82 -22.38
C LEU A 107 -1.16 -2.56 -21.69
N SER A 108 -0.07 -3.13 -22.20
CA SER A 108 1.25 -2.88 -21.63
C SER A 108 1.65 -1.42 -21.75
N VAL A 109 1.48 -0.80 -22.92
CA VAL A 109 1.75 0.65 -23.10
C VAL A 109 0.93 1.49 -22.12
N LEU A 110 -0.36 1.18 -21.93
CA LEU A 110 -1.20 1.90 -20.97
C LEU A 110 -0.70 1.73 -19.53
N VAL A 111 -0.29 0.52 -19.14
CA VAL A 111 0.27 0.24 -17.81
C VAL A 111 1.57 1.02 -17.61
N GLU A 112 2.51 0.97 -18.57
CA GLU A 112 3.77 1.71 -18.51
C GLU A 112 3.52 3.23 -18.40
N ILE A 113 2.55 3.77 -19.15
CA ILE A 113 2.16 5.18 -19.06
C ILE A 113 1.64 5.50 -17.66
N CYS A 114 0.77 4.65 -17.08
CA CYS A 114 0.29 4.83 -15.71
C CYS A 114 1.44 4.77 -14.69
N GLN A 115 2.44 3.90 -14.93
CA GLN A 115 3.61 3.75 -14.06
C GLN A 115 4.55 4.95 -14.08
N ILE A 116 4.52 5.82 -15.11
CA ILE A 116 5.25 7.11 -15.08
C ILE A 116 4.83 7.96 -13.87
N PHE A 117 3.56 7.86 -13.47
CA PHE A 117 3.00 8.57 -12.34
C PHE A 117 3.22 7.85 -11.00
N LEU A 118 3.86 6.68 -11.01
CA LEU A 118 4.25 5.95 -9.79
C LEU A 118 5.73 6.21 -9.51
N PRO A 119 6.09 6.83 -8.38
CA PRO A 119 7.42 7.38 -8.18
C PRO A 119 8.53 6.32 -8.11
N ASN A 120 8.20 5.10 -7.67
CA ASN A 120 9.11 3.95 -7.56
C ASN A 120 8.98 2.93 -8.70
N ARG A 121 8.23 3.24 -9.76
CA ARG A 121 8.20 2.43 -10.97
C ARG A 121 8.97 3.16 -12.05
N ASN A 122 9.77 2.39 -12.77
CA ASN A 122 10.49 2.87 -13.94
C ASN A 122 9.87 2.17 -15.14
N PRO A 123 9.19 2.92 -16.03
CA PRO A 123 8.65 2.33 -17.24
C PRO A 123 9.77 1.79 -18.11
N THR A 124 9.59 0.63 -18.73
CA THR A 124 10.61 0.10 -19.66
C THR A 124 10.01 -0.40 -20.96
N TYR A 125 10.69 -0.06 -22.07
CA TYR A 125 10.29 -0.57 -23.38
C TYR A 125 10.46 -2.10 -23.49
N VAL A 126 11.34 -2.68 -22.66
CA VAL A 126 11.53 -4.12 -22.59
C VAL A 126 10.33 -4.79 -21.91
N ASP A 127 9.73 -4.17 -20.89
CA ASP A 127 8.53 -4.69 -20.25
C ASP A 127 7.36 -4.69 -21.22
N ILE A 128 7.23 -3.66 -22.07
CA ILE A 128 6.25 -3.67 -23.18
C ILE A 128 6.42 -4.91 -24.06
N LEU A 129 7.67 -5.24 -24.40
CA LEU A 129 7.98 -6.40 -25.22
C LEU A 129 7.70 -7.71 -24.48
N MET A 130 8.13 -7.86 -23.23
CA MET A 130 7.94 -9.06 -22.42
C MET A 130 6.47 -9.33 -22.09
N ASN A 131 5.71 -8.29 -21.75
CA ASN A 131 4.27 -8.35 -21.53
C ASN A 131 3.52 -8.75 -22.82
N SER A 132 3.93 -8.18 -23.97
CA SER A 132 3.38 -8.56 -25.28
C SER A 132 3.66 -10.02 -25.61
N LEU A 133 4.89 -10.50 -25.35
CA LEU A 133 5.25 -11.91 -25.51
C LEU A 133 4.46 -12.81 -24.55
N GLY A 134 4.26 -12.41 -23.29
CA GLY A 134 3.40 -13.10 -22.33
C GLY A 134 1.97 -13.28 -22.84
N GLY A 135 1.43 -12.24 -23.49
CA GLY A 135 0.15 -12.32 -24.19
C GLY A 135 0.12 -13.39 -25.28
N LEU A 136 1.16 -13.44 -26.12
CA LEU A 136 1.29 -14.48 -27.15
C LEU A 136 1.45 -15.89 -26.56
N VAL A 137 2.20 -16.04 -25.47
CA VAL A 137 2.28 -17.31 -24.73
C VAL A 137 0.89 -17.72 -24.26
N GLY A 138 0.10 -16.80 -23.70
CA GLY A 138 -1.30 -17.02 -23.35
C GLY A 138 -2.17 -17.49 -24.51
N PHE A 139 -1.97 -16.94 -25.71
CA PHE A 139 -2.63 -17.42 -26.94
C PHE A 139 -2.27 -18.87 -27.27
N PHE A 140 -0.99 -19.23 -27.20
CA PHE A 140 -0.56 -20.61 -27.45
C PHE A 140 -1.08 -21.57 -26.37
N VAL A 141 -1.04 -21.18 -25.10
CA VAL A 141 -1.63 -21.95 -23.99
C VAL A 141 -3.10 -22.23 -24.26
N PHE A 142 -3.88 -21.23 -24.70
CA PHE A 142 -5.26 -21.47 -25.09
C PHE A 142 -5.39 -22.42 -26.29
N LYS A 143 -4.55 -22.24 -27.32
CA LYS A 143 -4.61 -23.06 -28.54
C LYS A 143 -4.36 -24.55 -28.26
N PHE A 144 -3.43 -24.86 -27.36
CA PHE A 144 -3.06 -26.24 -27.01
C PHE A 144 -3.90 -26.82 -25.88
N LEU A 145 -4.16 -26.05 -24.82
CA LEU A 145 -4.78 -26.53 -23.57
C LEU A 145 -6.14 -25.88 -23.28
N GLY A 146 -6.49 -24.77 -23.93
CA GLY A 146 -7.66 -23.95 -23.59
C GLY A 146 -8.99 -24.68 -23.71
N ILE A 147 -9.18 -25.52 -24.74
CA ILE A 147 -10.41 -26.33 -24.87
C ILE A 147 -10.49 -27.36 -23.74
N LEU A 148 -9.38 -27.98 -23.37
CA LEU A 148 -9.33 -28.95 -22.27
C LEU A 148 -9.65 -28.27 -20.94
N ILE A 149 -9.04 -27.12 -20.67
CA ILE A 149 -9.29 -26.30 -19.48
C ILE A 149 -10.77 -25.88 -19.42
N ILE A 150 -11.31 -25.34 -20.52
CA ILE A 150 -12.70 -24.88 -20.56
C ILE A 150 -13.67 -26.05 -20.42
N ASN A 151 -13.41 -27.19 -21.06
CA ASN A 151 -14.25 -28.37 -20.90
C ASN A 151 -14.19 -28.91 -19.48
N PHE A 152 -13.02 -28.92 -18.85
CA PHE A 152 -12.86 -29.32 -17.45
C PHE A 152 -13.62 -28.37 -16.52
N LEU A 153 -13.46 -27.05 -16.68
CA LEU A 153 -14.17 -26.05 -15.90
C LEU A 153 -15.68 -26.07 -16.15
N THR A 154 -16.09 -26.31 -17.39
CA THR A 154 -17.52 -26.45 -17.75
C THR A 154 -18.08 -27.76 -17.20
N TYR A 155 -17.32 -28.85 -17.23
CA TYR A 155 -17.69 -30.10 -16.59
C TYR A 155 -17.85 -29.90 -15.08
N ILE A 156 -16.89 -29.24 -14.42
CA ILE A 156 -16.99 -28.88 -13.00
C ILE A 156 -18.22 -28.00 -12.78
N PHE A 157 -18.41 -26.94 -13.56
CA PHE A 157 -19.52 -26.01 -13.39
C PHE A 157 -20.89 -26.67 -13.61
N ILE A 158 -21.04 -27.49 -14.66
CA ILE A 158 -22.24 -28.27 -14.90
C ILE A 158 -22.43 -29.28 -13.77
N LYS A 159 -21.37 -30.02 -13.39
CA LYS A 159 -21.42 -30.98 -12.29
C LYS A 159 -21.81 -30.30 -10.98
N LEU A 160 -21.27 -29.12 -10.67
CA LEU A 160 -21.64 -28.28 -9.52
C LEU A 160 -23.08 -27.75 -9.61
N LYS A 161 -23.58 -27.46 -10.82
CA LYS A 161 -24.96 -27.02 -11.05
C LYS A 161 -25.96 -28.18 -10.98
N THR A 162 -25.57 -29.38 -11.42
CA THR A 162 -26.37 -30.61 -11.40
C THR A 162 -26.26 -31.35 -10.08
N TRP A 163 -25.16 -31.17 -9.38
CA TRP A 163 -25.10 -31.36 -7.94
C TRP A 163 -26.11 -30.35 -7.43
N LYS A 164 -27.31 -30.83 -7.14
CA LYS A 164 -28.01 -30.35 -5.96
C LYS A 164 -27.05 -30.63 -4.81
N LEU A 165 -26.02 -29.79 -4.64
CA LEU A 165 -25.36 -29.63 -3.38
C LEU A 165 -26.53 -29.46 -2.43
N ILE A 166 -26.74 -30.45 -1.57
CA ILE A 166 -27.82 -30.41 -0.60
C ILE A 166 -27.64 -29.04 0.04
N PRO A 167 -28.64 -28.15 0.03
CA PRO A 167 -28.39 -26.76 0.42
C PRO A 167 -27.73 -26.64 1.81
N SER A 168 -27.90 -27.66 2.66
CA SER A 168 -27.12 -27.90 3.88
C SER A 168 -25.60 -27.91 3.68
N LEU A 169 -25.06 -28.55 2.64
CA LEU A 169 -23.63 -28.56 2.34
C LEU A 169 -23.11 -27.18 1.91
N ILE A 170 -23.89 -26.39 1.15
CA ILE A 170 -23.49 -25.00 0.81
C ILE A 170 -23.51 -24.13 2.07
N ILE A 171 -24.49 -24.33 2.95
CA ILE A 171 -24.53 -23.67 4.27
C ILE A 171 -23.30 -24.06 5.09
N ILE A 172 -22.90 -25.35 5.10
CA ILE A 172 -21.68 -25.79 5.79
C ILE A 172 -20.45 -25.10 5.19
N ILE A 173 -20.31 -25.04 3.87
CA ILE A 173 -19.19 -24.34 3.20
C ILE A 173 -19.20 -22.86 3.56
N PHE A 174 -20.36 -22.21 3.55
CA PHE A 174 -20.53 -20.81 3.96
C PHE A 174 -20.07 -20.60 5.40
N LEU A 175 -20.52 -21.45 6.33
CA LEU A 175 -20.16 -21.36 7.74
C LEU A 175 -18.67 -21.64 7.97
N ILE A 176 -18.09 -22.65 7.32
CA ILE A 176 -16.65 -22.95 7.40
C ILE A 176 -15.84 -21.79 6.84
N TYR A 177 -16.22 -21.26 5.68
CA TYR A 177 -15.53 -20.14 5.07
C TYR A 177 -15.61 -18.88 5.94
N PHE A 178 -16.80 -18.56 6.47
CA PHE A 178 -16.99 -17.45 7.40
C PHE A 178 -16.16 -17.64 8.67
N TYR A 179 -16.19 -18.84 9.27
CA TYR A 179 -15.41 -19.16 10.45
C TYR A 179 -13.90 -19.04 10.22
N LEU A 180 -13.39 -19.56 9.10
CA LEU A 180 -11.99 -19.41 8.72
C LEU A 180 -11.63 -17.94 8.47
N ALA A 181 -12.50 -17.18 7.80
CA ALA A 181 -12.32 -15.75 7.61
C ALA A 181 -12.24 -15.02 8.95
N CYS A 182 -13.14 -15.31 9.90
CA CYS A 182 -13.11 -14.77 11.25
C CYS A 182 -11.82 -15.14 12.00
N LEU A 183 -11.42 -16.42 12.00
CA LEU A 183 -10.19 -16.87 12.64
C LEU A 183 -8.95 -16.18 12.08
N LEU A 184 -8.82 -16.13 10.75
CA LEU A 184 -7.70 -15.47 10.08
C LEU A 184 -7.70 -13.98 10.38
N SER A 185 -8.86 -13.34 10.38
CA SER A 185 -9.00 -11.91 10.68
C SER A 185 -8.62 -11.60 12.13
N TYR A 186 -9.08 -12.41 13.08
CA TYR A 186 -8.70 -12.30 14.49
C TYR A 186 -7.19 -12.52 14.71
N HIS A 187 -6.59 -13.51 14.05
CA HIS A 187 -5.14 -13.67 14.07
C HIS A 187 -4.43 -12.43 13.51
N TRP A 188 -4.95 -11.87 12.43
CA TRP A 188 -4.35 -10.73 11.75
C TRP A 188 -4.44 -9.41 12.53
N GLN A 189 -5.46 -9.25 13.38
CA GLN A 189 -5.55 -8.13 14.33
C GLN A 189 -4.29 -8.01 15.18
N GLY A 190 -3.78 -9.14 15.69
CA GLY A 190 -2.56 -9.19 16.48
C GLY A 190 -1.28 -8.84 15.71
N MET A 191 -1.33 -8.73 14.37
CA MET A 191 -0.18 -8.35 13.54
C MET A 191 0.02 -6.84 13.47
N VAL A 192 -0.93 -6.02 13.95
CA VAL A 192 -0.75 -4.55 14.05
C VAL A 192 0.47 -4.20 14.94
N LYS A 193 0.82 -5.06 15.90
CA LYS A 193 2.06 -4.93 16.69
C LYS A 193 3.34 -4.90 15.84
N LEU A 194 3.32 -5.34 14.59
CA LEU A 194 4.47 -5.23 13.67
C LEU A 194 4.80 -3.78 13.29
N TRP A 195 3.94 -2.83 13.67
CA TRP A 195 4.20 -1.40 13.66
C TRP A 195 4.81 -0.88 14.98
N ASP A 196 5.15 -1.72 15.95
CA ASP A 196 5.88 -1.25 17.12
C ASP A 196 7.32 -0.80 16.77
N LEU A 197 8.00 -0.20 17.74
CA LEU A 197 9.38 0.25 17.60
C LEU A 197 10.36 -0.76 18.23
N SER A 198 9.92 -1.98 18.54
CA SER A 198 10.67 -2.97 19.33
C SER A 198 12.03 -3.33 18.73
N ASN A 199 12.16 -3.23 17.40
CA ASN A 199 13.37 -3.57 16.66
C ASN A 199 14.35 -2.38 16.48
N TRP A 200 14.14 -1.26 17.18
CA TRP A 200 15.02 -0.09 17.15
C TRP A 200 16.37 -0.36 17.80
N ASN A 201 17.43 0.12 17.15
CA ASN A 201 18.80 -0.02 17.64
C ASN A 201 19.18 1.19 18.52
N SER A 202 19.61 0.95 19.76
CA SER A 202 20.03 2.02 20.66
C SER A 202 21.35 2.70 20.24
N ASN A 203 22.15 2.04 19.40
CA ASN A 203 23.47 2.54 18.99
C ASN A 203 23.44 3.56 17.84
N TYR A 204 22.27 3.98 17.35
CA TYR A 204 22.20 4.96 16.27
C TYR A 204 22.33 6.39 16.79
N PRO A 205 23.33 7.18 16.33
CA PRO A 205 23.39 8.59 16.67
C PRO A 205 22.27 9.40 16.03
N LEU A 206 22.02 10.57 16.61
CA LEU A 206 21.11 11.58 16.06
C LEU A 206 21.94 12.55 15.22
N ALA A 207 21.48 12.81 13.99
CA ALA A 207 22.03 13.82 13.11
C ALA A 207 20.93 14.75 12.59
N LEU A 208 21.24 16.04 12.47
CA LEU A 208 20.36 17.09 11.94
C LEU A 208 21.03 17.77 10.73
N GLY A 209 20.32 17.91 9.62
CA GLY A 209 20.79 18.55 8.38
C GLY A 209 21.64 17.67 7.45
N ASN A 210 21.93 16.41 7.83
CA ASN A 210 22.53 15.41 6.94
C ASN A 210 22.31 13.99 7.51
N GLU A 211 22.81 12.99 6.80
CA GLU A 211 23.11 11.67 7.36
C GLU A 211 24.50 11.69 8.02
N ILE A 212 24.75 10.78 8.97
CA ILE A 212 26.05 10.63 9.66
C ILE A 212 27.23 10.44 8.70
N THR A 213 26.99 9.85 7.53
CA THR A 213 28.02 9.65 6.50
C THR A 213 28.39 10.92 5.73
N GLY A 214 27.59 11.99 5.88
CA GLY A 214 27.70 13.24 5.12
C GLY A 214 27.40 13.06 3.63
N LYS A 215 26.55 12.11 3.24
CA LYS A 215 26.26 11.80 1.83
C LYS A 215 24.87 12.24 1.36
N ARG A 216 24.04 12.78 2.26
CA ARG A 216 22.64 13.16 1.98
C ARG A 216 22.33 14.51 2.64
N PRO A 217 23.10 15.57 2.33
CA PRO A 217 22.92 16.89 2.93
C PRO A 217 21.51 17.42 2.68
N TRP A 218 21.02 18.22 3.63
CA TRP A 218 19.81 19.00 3.47
C TRP A 218 20.13 20.49 3.52
N ASN A 219 19.74 21.19 2.46
CA ASN A 219 19.93 22.63 2.32
C ASN A 219 18.75 23.36 2.95
N GLY A 220 18.93 23.79 4.19
CA GLY A 220 17.93 24.55 4.93
C GLY A 220 18.39 24.87 6.34
N GLN A 221 17.49 25.43 7.13
CA GLN A 221 17.73 25.76 8.52
C GLN A 221 16.73 25.04 9.41
N ILE A 222 17.24 24.39 10.45
CA ILE A 222 16.43 23.82 11.54
C ILE A 222 16.59 24.78 12.72
N PHE A 223 15.49 25.29 13.25
CA PHE A 223 15.48 26.27 14.34
C PHE A 223 15.32 25.61 15.70
N GLU A 224 14.58 24.51 15.78
CA GLU A 224 14.44 23.73 17.01
C GLU A 224 14.16 22.26 16.69
N PHE A 225 14.58 21.37 17.59
CA PHE A 225 14.27 19.95 17.56
C PHE A 225 13.94 19.46 18.97
N CYS A 226 12.75 18.89 19.10
CA CYS A 226 12.23 18.35 20.36
C CYS A 226 11.60 16.98 20.16
N VAL A 227 11.78 16.11 21.15
CA VAL A 227 11.23 14.75 21.12
C VAL A 227 10.74 14.29 22.51
N SER A 228 9.57 13.66 22.55
CA SER A 228 8.98 13.01 23.73
C SER A 228 8.62 11.55 23.43
N ASP A 229 8.58 10.69 24.45
CA ASP A 229 8.17 9.27 24.37
C ASP A 229 6.66 9.05 24.56
N GLN A 230 5.85 10.10 24.37
CA GLN A 230 4.40 10.02 24.44
C GLN A 230 3.76 10.59 23.17
N SER A 231 2.60 10.01 22.84
CA SER A 231 1.67 10.57 21.85
C SER A 231 0.73 11.53 22.59
N LEU A 232 0.36 12.62 21.95
CA LEU A 232 -0.48 13.66 22.53
C LEU A 232 -1.87 13.66 21.90
N ASP A 233 -2.86 14.11 22.67
CA ASP A 233 -4.20 14.27 22.15
C ASP A 233 -4.35 15.52 21.26
N LYS A 234 -5.53 15.68 20.65
CA LYS A 234 -5.77 16.79 19.72
C LYS A 234 -5.75 18.16 20.42
N GLN A 235 -6.14 18.23 21.69
CA GLN A 235 -6.20 19.49 22.45
C GLN A 235 -4.80 19.92 22.86
N GLU A 236 -3.97 18.99 23.34
CA GLU A 236 -2.56 19.23 23.68
C GLU A 236 -1.77 19.70 22.46
N ILE A 237 -1.96 19.07 21.30
CA ILE A 237 -1.33 19.51 20.04
C ILE A 237 -1.78 20.91 19.65
N ALA A 238 -3.05 21.26 19.89
CA ALA A 238 -3.58 22.60 19.62
C ALA A 238 -2.90 23.66 20.47
N GLU A 239 -2.68 23.36 21.75
CA GLU A 239 -2.00 24.26 22.69
C GLU A 239 -0.53 24.44 22.31
N ILE A 240 0.17 23.36 21.95
CA ILE A 240 1.59 23.40 21.54
C ILE A 240 1.78 24.23 20.26
N LEU A 241 0.87 24.10 19.28
CA LEU A 241 0.92 24.89 18.05
C LEU A 241 0.74 26.40 18.30
N GLN A 242 0.06 26.80 19.38
CA GLN A 242 -0.08 28.22 19.73
C GLN A 242 1.17 28.81 20.39
N GLN A 243 2.06 27.97 20.92
CA GLN A 243 3.27 28.45 21.58
C GLN A 243 4.29 28.95 20.54
N PRO A 244 5.08 30.00 20.84
CA PRO A 244 6.06 30.55 19.90
C PRO A 244 7.25 29.62 19.64
N THR A 245 7.58 28.75 20.60
CA THR A 245 8.69 27.78 20.54
C THR A 245 8.20 26.45 21.08
N PHE A 246 8.27 25.37 20.30
CA PHE A 246 7.85 24.05 20.74
C PHE A 246 8.66 23.57 21.94
N CYS A 247 9.96 23.84 21.93
CA CYS A 247 10.89 23.28 22.90
C CYS A 247 10.79 23.85 24.32
N ASN A 248 10.05 24.94 24.51
CA ASN A 248 9.74 25.52 25.82
C ASN A 248 8.39 25.05 26.38
N SER A 249 7.63 24.25 25.61
CA SER A 249 6.38 23.66 26.11
C SER A 249 6.65 22.79 27.33
N LYS A 250 5.82 22.94 28.37
CA LYS A 250 5.87 22.08 29.57
C LYS A 250 5.27 20.72 29.24
N ILE A 251 6.00 19.92 28.49
CA ILE A 251 5.69 18.51 28.25
C ILE A 251 6.56 17.71 29.22
N ASP A 252 5.94 17.10 30.23
CA ASP A 252 6.67 16.34 31.26
C ASP A 252 7.43 15.14 30.68
N SER A 253 6.94 14.58 29.57
CA SER A 253 7.55 13.47 28.82
C SER A 253 8.64 13.89 27.83
N LEU A 254 9.06 15.16 27.80
CA LEU A 254 10.11 15.63 26.89
C LEU A 254 11.47 15.00 27.22
N ILE A 255 12.03 14.28 26.25
CA ILE A 255 13.28 13.52 26.36
C ILE A 255 14.47 14.38 25.95
N ALA A 256 14.35 15.10 24.85
CA ALA A 256 15.41 15.97 24.35
C ALA A 256 14.84 17.25 23.73
N SER A 257 15.57 18.35 23.94
CA SER A 257 15.18 19.69 23.53
C SER A 257 16.41 20.49 23.11
N TYR A 258 16.42 20.90 21.84
CA TYR A 258 17.51 21.66 21.24
C TYR A 258 16.96 22.89 20.53
N ILE A 259 17.39 24.07 20.96
CA ILE A 259 17.10 25.35 20.31
C ILE A 259 18.34 25.74 19.51
N LEU A 260 18.19 25.84 18.19
CA LEU A 260 19.28 25.91 17.21
C LEU A 260 19.50 27.34 16.68
N THR A 261 19.67 28.30 17.58
CA THR A 261 19.76 29.74 17.26
C THR A 261 21.18 30.32 17.28
N SER A 262 22.22 29.55 17.65
CA SER A 262 23.60 30.02 17.81
C SER A 262 24.63 29.26 16.97
N GLN A 263 25.77 29.87 16.63
CA GLN A 263 26.81 29.17 15.84
C GLN A 263 27.66 28.17 16.66
N SER A 264 27.29 27.89 17.91
CA SER A 264 28.04 27.04 18.84
C SER A 264 27.51 25.59 18.88
N ASN A 265 28.17 24.74 19.66
CA ASN A 265 27.60 23.43 20.03
C ASN A 265 26.35 23.64 20.89
N TYR A 266 25.37 22.74 20.76
CA TYR A 266 24.08 22.85 21.42
C TYR A 266 23.97 21.85 22.55
N GLN A 267 23.91 22.37 23.77
CA GLN A 267 23.60 21.59 24.97
C GLN A 267 22.11 21.25 24.97
N ASN A 268 21.79 20.00 25.33
CA ASN A 268 20.40 19.64 25.59
C ASN A 268 19.94 20.34 26.88
N LEU A 269 18.72 20.86 26.87
CA LEU A 269 18.06 21.40 28.07
C LEU A 269 17.67 20.29 29.08
N LYS A 270 17.82 19.01 28.71
CA LYS A 270 17.67 17.84 29.59
C LYS A 270 19.02 17.10 29.74
N GLU A 271 19.50 16.93 30.96
CA GLU A 271 20.86 16.43 31.27
C GLU A 271 21.17 15.00 30.78
N ASN A 272 20.15 14.21 30.40
CA ASN A 272 20.30 12.78 30.12
C ASN A 272 20.64 12.43 28.65
N THR A 273 20.87 13.41 27.76
CA THR A 273 21.28 13.11 26.37
C THR A 273 22.53 13.85 25.94
N SER A 274 23.24 13.23 24.99
CA SER A 274 24.46 13.76 24.39
C SER A 274 24.25 15.10 23.68
N ASP A 275 25.19 16.04 23.82
CA ASP A 275 25.18 17.31 23.09
C ASP A 275 25.26 17.11 21.57
N LEU A 276 24.69 18.07 20.83
CA LEU A 276 24.89 18.18 19.39
C LEU A 276 26.13 19.00 19.07
N VAL A 277 27.00 18.45 18.22
CA VAL A 277 28.25 19.07 17.77
C VAL A 277 28.25 19.19 16.27
N TRP A 278 28.78 20.32 15.78
CA TRP A 278 29.00 20.53 14.36
C TRP A 278 30.03 19.55 13.80
N GLN A 279 29.62 18.86 12.75
CA GLN A 279 30.48 18.07 11.89
C GLN A 279 30.65 18.82 10.57
N GLU A 280 31.84 18.73 9.98
CA GLU A 280 32.15 19.36 8.71
C GLU A 280 32.82 18.37 7.79
N LYS A 281 32.38 18.34 6.53
CA LYS A 281 33.02 17.58 5.47
C LYS A 281 33.12 18.46 4.23
N VAL A 282 34.33 18.61 3.71
CA VAL A 282 34.54 19.38 2.47
C VAL A 282 34.24 18.46 1.29
N VAL A 283 33.22 18.81 0.51
CA VAL A 283 32.84 18.13 -0.73
C VAL A 283 32.89 19.16 -1.85
N ASN A 284 33.69 18.91 -2.90
CA ASN A 284 33.83 19.82 -4.05
C ASN A 284 34.12 21.28 -3.66
N GLN A 285 35.00 21.49 -2.67
CA GLN A 285 35.40 22.81 -2.15
C GLN A 285 34.32 23.59 -1.37
N ASN A 286 33.12 23.03 -1.18
CA ASN A 286 32.10 23.58 -0.29
C ASN A 286 32.06 22.80 1.03
N PRO A 287 32.13 23.49 2.19
CA PRO A 287 31.97 22.83 3.48
C PRO A 287 30.50 22.47 3.71
N GLU A 288 30.19 21.18 3.70
CA GLU A 288 28.90 20.69 4.18
C GLU A 288 28.97 20.51 5.70
N ARG A 289 28.04 21.17 6.41
CA ARG A 289 27.96 21.13 7.87
C ARG A 289 26.65 20.49 8.32
N TRP A 290 26.73 19.68 9.36
CA TRP A 290 25.56 19.09 10.01
C TRP A 290 25.80 18.95 11.50
N LEU A 291 24.73 18.80 12.27
CA LEU A 291 24.83 18.55 13.70
C LEU A 291 24.73 17.06 13.97
N GLN A 292 25.54 16.55 14.88
CA GLN A 292 25.49 15.15 15.30
C GLN A 292 25.75 15.02 16.80
N THR A 293 25.13 14.04 17.44
CA THR A 293 25.46 13.70 18.84
C THR A 293 26.91 13.22 18.97
N LYS A 294 27.61 13.67 20.02
CA LYS A 294 29.00 13.25 20.33
C LYS A 294 29.12 11.73 20.50
N THR A 295 28.07 11.13 21.05
CA THR A 295 27.95 9.69 21.29
C THR A 295 26.66 9.17 20.67
N ASN A 296 26.46 7.85 20.66
CA ASN A 296 25.19 7.26 20.21
C ASN A 296 24.02 7.84 21.01
N ALA A 297 22.88 8.06 20.36
CA ALA A 297 21.68 8.60 20.99
C ALA A 297 20.90 7.51 21.76
N ALA A 298 21.60 6.72 22.59
CA ALA A 298 21.06 5.53 23.26
C ALA A 298 19.83 5.85 24.08
N PHE A 299 19.88 6.89 24.93
CA PHE A 299 18.74 7.29 25.76
C PHE A 299 17.47 7.58 24.93
N ILE A 300 17.59 8.35 23.85
CA ILE A 300 16.46 8.66 22.96
C ILE A 300 15.93 7.37 22.33
N ASN A 301 16.80 6.58 21.69
CA ASN A 301 16.38 5.35 21.01
C ASN A 301 15.74 4.34 21.96
N GLU A 302 16.26 4.18 23.18
CA GLU A 302 15.72 3.24 24.17
C GLU A 302 14.37 3.68 24.71
N LYS A 303 14.21 4.96 25.02
CA LYS A 303 12.93 5.51 25.46
C LYS A 303 11.86 5.32 24.39
N LEU A 304 12.13 5.71 23.14
CA LEU A 304 11.19 5.56 22.03
C LEU A 304 10.90 4.08 21.71
N ARG A 305 11.89 3.20 21.79
CA ARG A 305 11.70 1.76 21.63
C ARG A 305 10.74 1.19 22.69
N ASN A 306 10.97 1.57 23.94
CA ASN A 306 10.22 1.02 25.08
C ASN A 306 8.79 1.54 25.13
N SER A 307 8.55 2.81 24.77
CA SER A 307 7.21 3.38 24.70
C SER A 307 6.46 2.98 23.42
N SER A 308 7.18 2.70 22.32
CA SER A 308 6.63 2.48 20.98
C SER A 308 5.65 3.58 20.52
N GLN A 309 5.89 4.79 21.03
CA GLN A 309 5.17 6.01 20.68
C GLN A 309 6.11 7.21 20.88
N PHE A 310 5.92 8.26 20.09
CA PHE A 310 6.70 9.47 20.21
C PHE A 310 5.97 10.67 19.60
N ILE A 311 6.38 11.85 20.03
CA ILE A 311 6.12 13.09 19.32
C ILE A 311 7.45 13.76 19.00
N ILE A 312 7.63 14.15 17.74
CA ILE A 312 8.75 14.97 17.28
C ILE A 312 8.21 16.32 16.84
N MET A 313 8.79 17.38 17.38
CA MET A 313 8.42 18.74 17.06
C MET A 313 9.64 19.47 16.53
N THR A 314 9.48 20.15 15.40
CA THR A 314 10.57 20.90 14.80
C THR A 314 10.05 22.09 14.01
N THR A 315 10.80 23.18 14.06
CA THR A 315 10.57 24.36 13.23
C THR A 315 11.74 24.47 12.27
N LEU A 316 11.47 24.56 10.96
CA LEU A 316 12.50 24.51 9.92
C LEU A 316 12.10 25.32 8.69
N ALA A 317 13.07 25.73 7.89
CA ALA A 317 12.85 26.37 6.59
C ALA A 317 13.80 25.74 5.56
N SER A 318 13.26 25.30 4.42
CA SER A 318 14.10 24.81 3.33
C SER A 318 14.65 25.96 2.50
N SER A 319 15.94 25.92 2.18
CA SER A 319 16.57 26.91 1.29
C SER A 319 16.45 26.52 -0.18
N ASP A 320 16.17 25.25 -0.46
CA ASP A 320 16.03 24.69 -1.80
C ASP A 320 14.76 23.83 -1.88
N ARG A 321 13.85 24.21 -2.78
CA ARG A 321 12.54 23.58 -2.95
C ARG A 321 12.62 22.22 -3.64
N ASP A 322 13.74 21.91 -4.29
CA ASP A 322 13.87 20.71 -5.11
C ASP A 322 15.11 19.88 -4.74
N GLN A 323 15.03 19.18 -3.61
CA GLN A 323 16.12 18.35 -3.10
C GLN A 323 15.84 16.85 -3.31
N THR A 324 16.82 16.10 -3.82
CA THR A 324 16.62 14.69 -4.18
C THR A 324 17.34 13.71 -3.26
N GLY A 325 16.93 12.43 -3.30
CA GLY A 325 17.59 11.36 -2.58
C GLY A 325 17.28 11.32 -1.07
N PRO A 326 16.01 11.36 -0.67
CA PRO A 326 15.56 12.25 0.41
C PRO A 326 16.70 12.89 1.24
N ALA A 327 16.94 14.18 0.99
CA ALA A 327 17.86 15.03 1.75
C ALA A 327 17.49 14.99 3.24
N ARG A 328 18.46 14.80 4.13
CA ARG A 328 18.18 14.38 5.50
C ARG A 328 18.05 15.57 6.44
N ILE A 329 16.84 15.80 6.94
CA ILE A 329 16.54 16.84 7.92
C ILE A 329 16.89 16.31 9.32
N ILE A 330 16.32 15.16 9.70
CA ILE A 330 16.56 14.51 11.00
C ILE A 330 16.81 13.02 10.74
N SER A 331 17.91 12.49 11.27
CA SER A 331 18.29 11.08 11.12
C SER A 331 18.63 10.46 12.47
N LEU A 332 17.94 9.37 12.84
CA LEU A 332 18.39 8.41 13.84
C LEU A 332 18.83 7.16 13.08
N SER A 333 20.07 7.16 12.61
CA SER A 333 20.58 6.10 11.75
C SER A 333 22.04 5.78 12.05
N GLN A 334 22.60 4.80 11.35
CA GLN A 334 24.05 4.61 11.25
C GLN A 334 24.53 5.02 9.87
N ASP A 335 23.74 4.71 8.83
CA ASP A 335 24.05 4.93 7.42
C ASP A 335 22.77 4.91 6.56
N SER A 336 22.95 4.91 5.23
CA SER A 336 21.87 4.89 4.24
C SER A 336 21.08 3.58 4.12
N PHE A 337 21.46 2.54 4.85
CA PHE A 337 20.83 1.23 4.84
C PHE A 337 20.32 0.80 6.22
N ASN A 338 20.79 1.46 7.29
CA ASN A 338 20.51 1.10 8.67
C ASN A 338 20.00 2.33 9.43
N ARG A 339 18.70 2.36 9.74
CA ARG A 339 18.06 3.48 10.43
C ARG A 339 16.98 3.03 11.41
N ASN A 340 16.70 3.86 12.41
CA ASN A 340 15.47 3.80 13.20
C ASN A 340 14.43 4.76 12.62
N LEU A 341 14.84 6.00 12.36
CA LEU A 341 13.99 7.05 11.83
C LEU A 341 14.75 7.91 10.83
N THR A 342 14.04 8.39 9.83
CA THR A 342 14.52 9.49 9.01
C THR A 342 13.37 10.40 8.60
N ILE A 343 13.57 11.69 8.84
CA ILE A 343 12.76 12.78 8.32
C ILE A 343 13.63 13.49 7.29
N GLY A 344 13.13 13.60 6.06
CA GLY A 344 13.87 14.19 4.96
C GLY A 344 12.98 14.99 4.02
N GLN A 345 13.61 15.65 3.07
CA GLN A 345 12.94 16.32 1.96
C GLN A 345 13.19 15.53 0.69
N TRP A 346 12.12 15.24 -0.05
CA TRP A 346 12.20 14.66 -1.39
C TRP A 346 11.38 15.53 -2.34
N HIS A 347 12.05 16.18 -3.29
CA HIS A 347 11.54 17.31 -4.06
C HIS A 347 10.97 18.37 -3.09
N ASN A 348 9.72 18.79 -3.29
CA ASN A 348 9.02 19.72 -2.41
C ASN A 348 8.19 19.01 -1.31
N HIS A 349 8.40 17.71 -1.10
CA HIS A 349 7.67 16.88 -0.14
C HIS A 349 8.49 16.59 1.10
N LEU A 350 7.79 16.36 2.22
CA LEU A 350 8.39 15.75 3.40
C LEU A 350 8.36 14.22 3.23
N SER A 351 9.50 13.57 3.45
CA SER A 351 9.68 12.13 3.43
C SER A 351 9.94 11.60 4.83
N LEU A 352 9.19 10.57 5.23
CA LEU A 352 9.33 9.88 6.50
C LEU A 352 9.63 8.40 6.25
N ARG A 353 10.72 7.92 6.86
CA ARG A 353 11.09 6.50 6.89
C ARG A 353 11.18 6.06 8.32
N LEU A 354 10.43 5.01 8.66
CA LEU A 354 10.34 4.50 10.01
C LEU A 354 10.63 3.02 10.03
N ARG A 355 11.57 2.61 10.88
CA ARG A 355 11.85 1.19 11.13
C ARG A 355 10.84 0.62 12.11
N THR A 356 10.21 -0.47 11.70
CA THR A 356 9.36 -1.33 12.52
C THR A 356 9.67 -2.78 12.17
N PRO A 357 9.18 -3.79 12.91
CA PRO A 357 9.27 -5.18 12.48
C PRO A 357 8.77 -5.43 11.05
N LEU A 358 7.75 -4.68 10.60
CA LEU A 358 7.21 -4.76 9.24
C LEU A 358 8.15 -4.15 8.19
N THR A 359 8.74 -2.98 8.46
CA THR A 359 9.49 -2.20 7.46
C THR A 359 10.98 -2.57 7.34
N LYS A 360 11.44 -3.53 8.16
CA LYS A 360 12.82 -4.06 8.22
C LYS A 360 13.87 -3.00 8.61
N LYS A 361 15.16 -3.36 8.58
CA LYS A 361 16.28 -2.56 9.12
C LYS A 361 16.45 -1.15 8.52
N ASN A 362 16.00 -0.93 7.29
CA ASN A 362 16.15 0.35 6.59
C ASN A 362 14.88 1.23 6.65
N GLY A 363 13.75 0.74 7.17
CA GLY A 363 12.51 1.53 7.27
C GLY A 363 12.00 2.11 5.95
N THR A 364 12.33 1.47 4.82
CA THR A 364 12.05 2.02 3.46
C THR A 364 10.68 1.66 2.92
N ARG A 365 9.95 0.78 3.59
CA ARG A 365 8.71 0.18 3.07
C ARG A 365 7.66 0.05 4.17
N PRO A 366 6.66 0.93 4.20
CA PRO A 366 6.49 2.08 3.29
C PRO A 366 7.39 3.27 3.63
N GLU A 367 7.78 4.05 2.61
CA GLU A 367 8.26 5.42 2.79
C GLU A 367 7.06 6.36 2.64
N LEU A 368 6.82 7.18 3.67
CA LEU A 368 5.61 7.98 3.81
C LEU A 368 5.89 9.41 3.38
N ILE A 369 5.15 9.89 2.39
CA ILE A 369 5.36 11.19 1.74
C ILE A 369 4.22 12.13 2.12
N ILE A 370 4.55 13.32 2.60
CA ILE A 370 3.58 14.39 2.82
C ILE A 370 3.76 15.43 1.72
N PRO A 371 2.71 15.70 0.93
CA PRO A 371 2.87 16.51 -0.27
C PRO A 371 3.08 18.01 0.04
N ASN A 372 3.90 18.67 -0.78
CA ASN A 372 4.02 20.13 -0.87
C ASN A 372 4.36 20.88 0.44
N VAL A 373 5.05 20.22 1.38
CA VAL A 373 5.54 20.87 2.62
C VAL A 373 6.58 21.94 2.30
N PHE A 374 7.40 21.73 1.26
CA PHE A 374 8.48 22.62 0.85
C PHE A 374 8.21 23.30 -0.51
N LYS A 375 6.93 23.60 -0.77
CA LYS A 375 6.52 24.33 -1.99
C LYS A 375 7.07 25.77 -2.02
N ASP A 376 7.42 26.30 -0.86
CA ASP A 376 8.05 27.59 -0.66
C ASP A 376 9.25 27.45 0.29
N THR A 377 9.94 28.56 0.55
CA THR A 377 11.13 28.62 1.43
C THR A 377 10.78 29.27 2.77
N GLN A 378 9.50 29.34 3.14
CA GLN A 378 9.09 29.90 4.42
C GLN A 378 9.40 28.92 5.56
N THR A 379 9.32 29.44 6.77
CA THR A 379 9.46 28.62 7.97
C THR A 379 8.18 27.84 8.18
N HIS A 380 8.32 26.52 8.29
CA HIS A 380 7.25 25.59 8.64
C HIS A 380 7.47 24.98 10.01
N ARG A 381 6.37 24.76 10.71
CA ARG A 381 6.31 24.15 12.03
C ARG A 381 5.70 22.76 11.91
N LEU A 382 6.48 21.74 12.21
CA LEU A 382 6.10 20.34 12.02
C LEU A 382 5.93 19.65 13.37
N ILE A 383 4.81 18.95 13.52
CA ILE A 383 4.58 18.01 14.62
C ILE A 383 4.32 16.63 14.02
N ILE A 384 5.18 15.67 14.35
CA ILE A 384 5.08 14.28 13.92
C ILE A 384 4.76 13.44 15.16
N ASP A 385 3.51 12.99 15.24
CA ASP A 385 2.97 12.20 16.33
C ASP A 385 2.81 10.74 15.88
N TYR A 386 3.41 9.83 16.62
CA TYR A 386 3.45 8.41 16.32
C TYR A 386 2.97 7.58 17.50
N ASN A 387 2.07 6.65 17.24
CA ASN A 387 1.73 5.58 18.17
C ASN A 387 1.41 4.29 17.40
N GLN A 388 1.08 3.23 18.14
CA GLN A 388 0.81 1.91 17.55
C GLN A 388 -0.45 1.86 16.66
N GLN A 389 -1.30 2.90 16.70
CA GLN A 389 -2.53 2.98 15.90
C GLN A 389 -2.38 3.87 14.67
N ALA A 390 -1.55 4.92 14.72
CA ALA A 390 -1.37 5.84 13.61
C ALA A 390 -0.06 6.64 13.68
N LEU A 391 0.36 7.12 12.50
CA LEU A 391 1.30 8.22 12.34
C LEU A 391 0.53 9.45 11.85
N SER A 392 0.61 10.55 12.58
CA SER A 392 0.03 11.84 12.24
C SER A 392 1.11 12.90 12.04
N VAL A 393 0.96 13.74 11.02
CA VAL A 393 1.86 14.86 10.73
C VAL A 393 1.02 16.13 10.61
N TYR A 394 1.33 17.13 11.43
CA TYR A 394 0.72 18.45 11.41
C TYR A 394 1.73 19.47 10.87
N ILE A 395 1.25 20.38 10.01
CA ILE A 395 2.06 21.40 9.37
C ILE A 395 1.42 22.75 9.67
N ASP A 396 2.13 23.60 10.41
CA ASP A 396 1.76 24.98 10.78
C ASP A 396 0.49 25.12 11.66
N ASP A 397 -0.54 24.32 11.42
CA ASP A 397 -1.82 24.32 12.14
C ASP A 397 -2.43 22.91 12.28
N LEU A 398 -3.59 22.84 12.94
CA LEU A 398 -4.32 21.60 13.21
C LEU A 398 -5.09 21.03 12.02
N PHE A 399 -5.37 21.85 11.01
CA PHE A 399 -6.19 21.50 9.86
C PHE A 399 -5.35 20.91 8.73
N HIS A 400 -4.11 21.35 8.57
CA HIS A 400 -3.12 20.76 7.68
C HIS A 400 -2.49 19.50 8.31
N LYS A 401 -3.33 18.46 8.47
CA LYS A 401 -2.99 17.18 9.08
C LYS A 401 -3.01 16.05 8.06
N TYR A 402 -1.96 15.25 8.07
CA TYR A 402 -1.87 13.99 7.33
C TYR A 402 -1.83 12.82 8.31
N THR A 403 -2.51 11.71 8.02
CA THR A 403 -2.56 10.55 8.92
C THR A 403 -2.48 9.25 8.15
N PHE A 404 -1.61 8.37 8.60
CA PHE A 404 -1.60 6.95 8.23
C PHE A 404 -2.10 6.12 9.40
N LYS A 405 -3.21 5.40 9.21
CA LYS A 405 -3.71 4.47 10.23
C LYS A 405 -3.07 3.10 10.03
N PHE A 406 -2.47 2.56 11.08
CA PHE A 406 -1.97 1.20 11.14
C PHE A 406 -3.14 0.26 11.38
N SER A 407 -3.86 -0.05 10.30
CA SER A 407 -5.00 -0.95 10.35
C SER A 407 -4.58 -2.40 10.09
N PRO A 408 -5.31 -3.40 10.60
CA PRO A 408 -5.06 -4.80 10.30
C PRO A 408 -5.10 -5.07 8.79
N GLU A 409 -6.06 -4.44 8.08
CA GLU A 409 -6.23 -4.59 6.65
C GLU A 409 -5.00 -4.10 5.90
N ALA A 410 -4.52 -2.89 6.20
CA ALA A 410 -3.29 -2.36 5.63
C ALA A 410 -2.09 -3.28 5.96
N THR A 411 -1.99 -3.73 7.22
CA THR A 411 -0.91 -4.63 7.66
C THR A 411 -0.86 -5.93 6.84
N LEU A 412 -2.02 -6.48 6.44
CA LEU A 412 -2.10 -7.68 5.60
C LEU A 412 -1.43 -7.47 4.26
N PHE A 413 -1.87 -6.42 3.56
CA PHE A 413 -1.36 -6.12 2.24
C PHE A 413 0.11 -5.70 2.29
N TRP A 414 0.55 -4.99 3.33
CA TRP A 414 1.96 -4.62 3.50
C TRP A 414 2.86 -5.81 3.82
N TYR A 415 2.37 -6.76 4.63
CA TYR A 415 3.11 -7.98 4.94
C TYR A 415 3.23 -8.91 3.73
N LEU A 416 2.14 -9.06 2.97
CA LEU A 416 2.09 -9.92 1.77
C LEU A 416 2.63 -9.22 0.51
N SER A 417 2.84 -7.90 0.55
CA SER A 417 3.28 -7.14 -0.61
C SER A 417 4.64 -7.66 -1.09
N PRO A 418 4.80 -7.89 -2.40
CA PRO A 418 6.09 -8.24 -2.96
C PRO A 418 7.16 -7.18 -2.65
N SER A 419 8.42 -7.60 -2.72
CA SER A 419 9.60 -6.83 -2.27
C SER A 419 9.96 -5.64 -3.18
N PHE A 420 9.00 -4.80 -3.56
CA PHE A 420 9.22 -3.54 -4.29
C PHE A 420 9.36 -2.34 -3.33
N SER A 421 10.19 -1.35 -3.68
CA SER A 421 10.24 -0.08 -2.95
C SER A 421 8.90 0.63 -3.12
N SER A 422 8.23 1.02 -2.04
CA SER A 422 6.94 1.71 -2.10
C SER A 422 7.01 3.05 -1.37
N LEU A 423 6.93 4.12 -2.16
CA LEU A 423 6.61 5.46 -1.71
C LEU A 423 5.09 5.55 -1.66
N ILE A 424 4.58 6.17 -0.61
CA ILE A 424 3.14 6.37 -0.43
C ILE A 424 2.93 7.80 0.06
N HIS A 425 2.20 8.60 -0.69
CA HIS A 425 1.55 9.78 -0.18
C HIS A 425 0.63 9.38 0.97
N LEU A 426 0.86 10.02 2.11
CA LEU A 426 -0.09 10.00 3.20
C LEU A 426 -1.35 10.74 2.75
N THR A 427 -2.27 10.03 2.12
CA THR A 427 -3.60 10.53 1.81
C THR A 427 -4.62 9.75 2.62
N ILE A 428 -5.73 10.41 2.99
CA ILE A 428 -6.87 9.80 3.70
C ILE A 428 -7.45 8.62 2.90
N THR A 429 -7.20 8.55 1.59
CA THR A 429 -7.78 7.56 0.66
C THR A 429 -7.14 6.17 0.75
N ASN A 430 -5.85 6.06 1.06
CA ASN A 430 -5.13 4.78 0.99
C ASN A 430 -5.63 3.76 2.03
N SER A 431 -6.03 4.21 3.23
CA SER A 431 -6.58 3.31 4.26
C SER A 431 -7.93 2.69 3.85
N ARG A 432 -8.78 3.44 3.13
CA ARG A 432 -10.08 2.93 2.67
C ARG A 432 -9.94 1.89 1.56
N PHE A 433 -8.91 2.00 0.74
CA PHE A 433 -8.66 1.05 -0.33
C PHE A 433 -8.28 -0.34 0.21
N TYR A 434 -7.35 -0.41 1.17
CA TYR A 434 -6.99 -1.68 1.82
C TYR A 434 -8.19 -2.31 2.53
N GLN A 435 -9.01 -1.48 3.17
CA GLN A 435 -10.25 -1.93 3.78
C GLN A 435 -11.22 -2.52 2.73
N LEU A 436 -11.43 -1.86 1.60
CA LEU A 436 -12.29 -2.37 0.54
C LEU A 436 -11.81 -3.74 0.01
N LEU A 437 -10.50 -3.88 -0.24
CA LEU A 437 -9.93 -5.15 -0.69
C LEU A 437 -10.10 -6.25 0.35
N TYR A 438 -9.82 -5.96 1.61
CA TYR A 438 -9.93 -6.91 2.71
C TYR A 438 -11.37 -7.39 2.91
N TYR A 439 -12.34 -6.46 2.97
CA TYR A 439 -13.75 -6.81 3.08
C TYR A 439 -14.25 -7.49 1.80
N GLY A 440 -13.74 -7.12 0.64
CA GLY A 440 -14.03 -7.78 -0.64
C GLY A 440 -13.63 -9.25 -0.63
N LEU A 441 -12.44 -9.58 -0.10
CA LEU A 441 -11.97 -10.96 0.02
C LEU A 441 -12.93 -11.82 0.85
N ILE A 442 -13.57 -11.26 1.87
CA ILE A 442 -14.46 -11.98 2.79
C ILE A 442 -15.89 -12.02 2.26
N PHE A 443 -16.47 -10.87 1.94
CA PHE A 443 -17.91 -10.74 1.70
C PHE A 443 -18.33 -11.03 0.26
N ILE A 444 -17.43 -10.94 -0.74
CA ILE A 444 -17.77 -11.33 -2.12
C ILE A 444 -17.99 -12.85 -2.22
N PRO A 445 -17.10 -13.73 -1.72
CA PRO A 445 -17.35 -15.17 -1.71
C PRO A 445 -18.59 -15.55 -0.90
N LEU A 446 -18.80 -14.94 0.28
CA LEU A 446 -20.01 -15.15 1.08
C LEU A 446 -21.27 -14.75 0.30
N GLY A 447 -21.27 -13.61 -0.39
CA GLY A 447 -22.39 -13.17 -1.22
C GLY A 447 -22.71 -14.13 -2.37
N ILE A 448 -21.68 -14.71 -2.99
CA ILE A 448 -21.83 -15.74 -4.04
C ILE A 448 -22.43 -17.03 -3.45
N LEU A 449 -21.92 -17.51 -2.31
CA LEU A 449 -22.44 -18.70 -1.64
C LEU A 449 -23.89 -18.49 -1.17
N ALA A 450 -24.18 -17.33 -0.56
CA ALA A 450 -25.51 -16.93 -0.16
C ALA A 450 -26.48 -16.97 -1.35
N ARG A 451 -26.10 -16.43 -2.52
CA ARG A 451 -26.90 -16.50 -3.74
C ARG A 451 -27.29 -17.94 -4.12
N TYR A 452 -26.37 -18.91 -4.01
CA TYR A 452 -26.67 -20.31 -4.32
C TYR A 452 -27.62 -20.95 -3.30
N ILE A 453 -27.45 -20.63 -2.02
CA ILE A 453 -28.38 -21.04 -0.95
C ILE A 453 -29.78 -20.51 -1.30
N CYS A 454 -29.90 -19.22 -1.61
CA CYS A 454 -31.16 -18.59 -1.97
C CYS A 454 -31.84 -19.23 -3.18
N PHE A 455 -31.10 -19.52 -4.25
CA PHE A 455 -31.65 -20.12 -5.46
C PHE A 455 -32.21 -21.54 -5.20
N SER A 456 -31.67 -22.23 -4.20
CA SER A 456 -32.05 -23.62 -3.88
C SER A 456 -33.34 -23.74 -3.05
N TYR A 457 -33.74 -22.67 -2.36
CA TYR A 457 -34.94 -22.61 -1.53
C TYR A 457 -35.95 -21.62 -2.12
N GLN A 458 -36.66 -22.04 -3.17
CA GLN A 458 -37.68 -21.20 -3.82
C GLN A 458 -38.87 -20.89 -2.88
N GLN A 459 -39.21 -19.59 -2.81
CA GLN A 459 -40.48 -18.97 -2.38
C GLN A 459 -40.89 -19.03 -0.90
N LYS A 460 -40.72 -17.88 -0.20
CA LYS A 460 -41.66 -17.23 0.77
C LYS A 460 -41.05 -15.89 1.22
N TRP A 461 -41.88 -14.89 1.57
CA TRP A 461 -41.41 -13.57 2.05
C TRP A 461 -40.52 -13.65 3.31
N PHE A 462 -40.77 -14.65 4.17
CA PHE A 462 -39.91 -15.00 5.30
C PHE A 462 -38.46 -15.31 4.88
N PHE A 463 -38.29 -15.94 3.71
CA PHE A 463 -36.98 -16.23 3.14
C PHE A 463 -36.26 -14.93 2.73
N LEU A 464 -36.98 -13.90 2.32
CA LEU A 464 -36.41 -12.61 1.93
C LEU A 464 -35.81 -11.84 3.14
N ILE A 465 -36.46 -11.97 4.31
CA ILE A 465 -35.98 -11.41 5.58
C ILE A 465 -34.75 -12.19 6.08
N VAL A 466 -34.79 -13.53 6.04
CA VAL A 466 -33.64 -14.39 6.35
C VAL A 466 -32.49 -14.18 5.35
N MET A 467 -32.79 -13.83 4.10
CA MET A 467 -31.79 -13.52 3.08
C MET A 467 -31.07 -12.20 3.31
N ILE A 468 -31.80 -11.10 3.45
CA ILE A 468 -31.19 -9.77 3.60
C ILE A 468 -30.59 -9.64 5.00
N GLY A 469 -31.32 -10.05 6.03
CA GLY A 469 -30.84 -10.04 7.41
C GLY A 469 -29.80 -11.12 7.68
N GLY A 470 -30.14 -12.39 7.47
CA GLY A 470 -29.37 -13.53 8.00
C GLY A 470 -28.11 -13.91 7.24
N LEU A 471 -28.06 -13.75 5.91
CA LEU A 471 -26.89 -14.17 5.11
C LEU A 471 -26.00 -13.00 4.66
N ASN A 472 -26.45 -11.76 4.83
CA ASN A 472 -25.69 -10.57 4.43
C ASN A 472 -25.36 -9.67 5.62
N ILE A 473 -26.38 -9.26 6.39
CA ILE A 473 -26.21 -8.31 7.49
C ILE A 473 -25.65 -8.99 8.74
N ILE A 474 -26.18 -10.15 9.15
CA ILE A 474 -25.71 -10.87 10.34
C ILE A 474 -24.23 -11.25 10.24
N PRO A 475 -23.71 -11.84 9.14
CA PRO A 475 -22.29 -12.13 9.03
C PRO A 475 -21.44 -10.87 9.10
N ALA A 476 -21.86 -9.77 8.46
CA ALA A 476 -21.16 -8.50 8.55
C ALA A 476 -21.19 -7.91 9.98
N PHE A 477 -22.32 -8.04 10.68
CA PHE A 477 -22.46 -7.62 12.07
C PHE A 477 -21.60 -8.45 13.02
N LEU A 478 -21.65 -9.78 12.91
CA LEU A 478 -20.84 -10.69 13.73
C LEU A 478 -19.35 -10.48 13.47
N PHE A 479 -18.98 -10.28 12.21
CA PHE A 479 -17.60 -9.98 11.84
C PHE A 479 -17.15 -8.66 12.45
N GLU A 480 -17.91 -7.58 12.27
CA GLU A 480 -17.56 -6.26 12.83
C GLU A 480 -17.58 -6.27 14.37
N ALA A 481 -18.52 -6.98 15.00
CA ALA A 481 -18.55 -7.15 16.45
C ALA A 481 -17.29 -7.89 16.96
N MET A 482 -16.86 -8.94 16.27
CA MET A 482 -15.61 -9.65 16.59
C MET A 482 -14.39 -8.74 16.40
N MET A 483 -14.36 -7.95 15.31
CA MET A 483 -13.28 -6.99 15.06
C MET A 483 -13.27 -5.87 16.12
N ALA A 484 -14.44 -5.41 16.57
CA ALA A 484 -14.57 -4.43 17.64
C ALA A 484 -14.06 -4.99 18.97
N ILE A 485 -14.37 -6.24 19.32
CA ILE A 485 -13.82 -6.91 20.52
C ILE A 485 -12.29 -6.97 20.47
N ALA A 486 -11.72 -7.23 19.28
CA ALA A 486 -10.28 -7.23 19.09
C ALA A 486 -9.66 -5.82 19.13
N ASN A 487 -10.41 -4.78 18.76
CA ASN A 487 -10.00 -3.38 18.68
C ASN A 487 -10.60 -2.50 19.80
N GLU A 488 -10.45 -2.94 21.05
CA GLU A 488 -10.83 -2.16 22.26
C GLU A 488 -12.28 -1.65 22.29
N GLY A 489 -13.20 -2.34 21.61
CA GLY A 489 -14.63 -2.05 21.60
C GLY A 489 -15.12 -1.08 20.52
N ASN A 490 -14.26 -0.65 19.58
CA ASN A 490 -14.67 0.29 18.52
C ASN A 490 -15.46 -0.40 17.40
N PHE A 491 -16.79 -0.38 17.50
CA PHE A 491 -17.70 -0.86 16.45
C PHE A 491 -17.86 0.17 15.33
N ASN A 492 -17.52 -0.19 14.09
CA ASN A 492 -17.60 0.72 12.94
C ASN A 492 -18.81 0.42 12.06
N ASN A 493 -19.84 1.28 12.16
CA ASN A 493 -21.05 1.20 11.33
C ASN A 493 -20.76 1.27 9.82
N GLY A 494 -19.71 1.99 9.41
CA GLY A 494 -19.30 2.06 8.01
C GLY A 494 -18.84 0.71 7.46
N ASN A 495 -18.10 -0.05 8.26
CA ASN A 495 -17.60 -1.38 7.90
C ASN A 495 -18.74 -2.40 7.79
N LEU A 496 -19.69 -2.35 8.74
CA LEU A 496 -20.91 -3.16 8.70
C LEU A 496 -21.66 -2.94 7.38
N VAL A 497 -21.89 -1.68 7.02
CA VAL A 497 -22.58 -1.31 5.78
C VAL A 497 -21.77 -1.77 4.57
N LEU A 498 -20.45 -1.58 4.58
CA LEU A 498 -19.57 -2.02 3.49
C LEU A 498 -19.64 -3.53 3.26
N GLY A 499 -19.46 -4.35 4.30
CA GLY A 499 -19.53 -5.81 4.20
C GLY A 499 -20.89 -6.29 3.72
N SER A 500 -21.96 -5.69 4.26
CA SER A 500 -23.35 -5.99 3.84
C SER A 500 -23.57 -5.66 2.36
N LEU A 501 -23.13 -4.50 1.89
CA LEU A 501 -23.27 -4.07 0.49
C LEU A 501 -22.47 -4.94 -0.47
N LEU A 502 -21.23 -5.31 -0.11
CA LEU A 502 -20.40 -6.19 -0.92
C LEU A 502 -21.04 -7.56 -1.12
N SER A 503 -21.56 -8.15 -0.05
CA SER A 503 -22.29 -9.43 -0.12
C SER A 503 -23.58 -9.31 -0.95
N LEU A 504 -24.38 -8.26 -0.72
CA LEU A 504 -25.62 -8.00 -1.45
C LEU A 504 -25.40 -7.73 -2.95
N ALA A 505 -24.31 -7.06 -3.32
CA ALA A 505 -23.99 -6.75 -4.71
C ALA A 505 -23.85 -8.02 -5.57
N CYS A 506 -23.35 -9.11 -4.99
CA CYS A 506 -23.23 -10.41 -5.64
C CYS A 506 -24.59 -11.12 -5.84
N GLN A 507 -25.63 -10.67 -5.15
CA GLN A 507 -26.96 -11.27 -5.18
C GLN A 507 -27.87 -10.70 -6.27
N LYS A 508 -27.44 -9.68 -7.05
CA LYS A 508 -28.29 -9.11 -8.12
C LYS A 508 -28.84 -10.19 -9.06
N VAL A 509 -30.16 -10.33 -8.96
CA VAL A 509 -31.01 -11.22 -9.74
C VAL A 509 -31.35 -10.50 -11.04
N LYS A 510 -30.98 -11.07 -12.19
CA LYS A 510 -31.78 -10.80 -13.40
C LYS A 510 -33.13 -11.43 -13.12
N ARG A 511 -34.17 -10.60 -13.02
CA ARG A 511 -35.56 -11.06 -13.09
C ARG A 511 -35.78 -11.86 -14.36
#